data_AF-A0A7C5E1K1-F1
#
_entry.id   AF-A0A7C5E1K1-F1
#
_cell.length_a   1.000
_cell.length_b   1.000
_cell.length_c   1.000
_cell.angle_alpha   90.00
_cell.angle_beta   90.00
_cell.angle_gamma   90.00
#
_symmetry.space_group_name_H-M   'P 1'
#
loop_
_entity.id
_entity.type
_entity.pdbx_description
1 polymer ?
#
loop_
_entity_poly.entity_id
_entity_poly.type
_entity_poly.pdbx_seq_one_letter_code
_entity_poly.pdbx_strand_id
1 'polypeptide(L)'
;MKDEKITLVDARRKTQDASRPTSHALLSLIGIGPGDLQQMTLTAQTALRAAEIVIGYEVYIELVRPMLRPEQQIVISPIGSEMERAQQAVDLAVSGQHVALISSGDIGIYAMASPVFEVLRQRGWSGQEPEVEVFPGISAVQAAAARLGAPLGHDFCTISLSDLLTPWPVIERRLQAAAWGDFVVAFYNPRSQKRDWQLARAIEILLAYRPATTPVAVVHHVTRPEERIDLTTLAELQLTQVDMFTLVLVGNSQSYVWAERMVTPRGYEISGGAGEQESRGAEEKIHPCTPAPLHPCTDVYPVSLINMTGQQALVVGGGPVGERKARGVLAAGGMVRLISPEATAQLQAWAEAGQIRWERRPFQPGDVVGARLVFAATNQRLVNAQVAAEARELGLLCNVADQPDEGNFHVPAVHRQPGLVVAVSSLGESPIKARQVRDRIAGWLRDEG
;
A
#
# COMPACT_ATOMS: atom_id res chain seq x y z
N MET A 1 -15.92 -4.95 -24.83
CA MET A 1 -16.16 -4.95 -23.36
C MET A 1 -17.21 -6.02 -23.08
N LYS A 2 -16.77 -7.17 -22.56
CA LYS A 2 -17.70 -8.21 -22.09
C LYS A 2 -18.10 -7.86 -20.67
N ASP A 3 -19.40 -7.75 -20.43
CA ASP A 3 -19.98 -7.60 -19.09
C ASP A 3 -19.68 -8.86 -18.26
N GLU A 4 -18.70 -8.77 -17.36
CA GLU A 4 -18.57 -9.73 -16.27
C GLU A 4 -19.72 -9.48 -15.29
N LYS A 5 -20.76 -10.32 -15.38
CA LYS A 5 -21.81 -10.40 -14.36
C LYS A 5 -21.18 -10.85 -13.04
N ILE A 6 -21.09 -9.94 -12.08
CA ILE A 6 -20.81 -10.27 -10.68
C ILE A 6 -22.07 -10.97 -10.14
N THR A 7 -21.98 -12.28 -9.93
CA THR A 7 -23.03 -13.05 -9.24
C THR A 7 -22.85 -12.85 -7.74
N LEU A 8 -23.81 -12.19 -7.11
CA LEU A 8 -23.92 -12.13 -5.65
C LEU A 8 -24.28 -13.53 -5.12
N VAL A 9 -23.40 -14.11 -4.31
CA VAL A 9 -23.69 -15.34 -3.56
C VAL A 9 -24.41 -14.92 -2.27
N ASP A 10 -25.72 -15.10 -2.21
CA ASP A 10 -26.49 -14.87 -0.97
C ASP A 10 -26.20 -16.01 0.02
N ALA A 11 -25.54 -15.68 1.14
CA ALA A 11 -25.18 -16.61 2.19
C ALA A 11 -26.37 -17.06 3.07
N ARG A 12 -27.60 -16.66 2.76
CA ARG A 12 -28.79 -17.13 3.47
C ARG A 12 -29.27 -18.47 2.90
N ARG A 13 -28.76 -19.57 3.45
CA ARG A 13 -29.41 -20.86 3.28
C ARG A 13 -30.70 -20.87 4.12
N LYS A 14 -31.84 -21.02 3.43
CA LYS A 14 -33.13 -21.33 4.06
C LYS A 14 -32.95 -22.58 4.91
N THR A 15 -33.29 -22.47 6.20
CA THR A 15 -33.61 -23.60 7.05
C THR A 15 -34.82 -24.32 6.43
N GLN A 16 -34.56 -25.37 5.64
CA GLN A 16 -35.59 -26.28 5.16
C GLN A 16 -35.31 -27.71 5.62
N ASP A 17 -36.13 -28.08 6.60
CA ASP A 17 -36.80 -29.36 6.80
C ASP A 17 -35.96 -30.62 7.09
N ALA A 18 -36.19 -31.13 8.30
CA ALA A 18 -35.65 -32.36 8.83
C ALA A 18 -36.43 -33.57 8.28
N SER A 19 -36.18 -33.97 7.04
CA SER A 19 -36.55 -35.31 6.55
C SER A 19 -35.91 -35.68 5.21
N ARG A 20 -34.65 -36.12 5.22
CA ARG A 20 -34.08 -36.97 4.15
C ARG A 20 -32.95 -37.85 4.69
N PRO A 21 -33.06 -39.19 4.64
CA PRO A 21 -31.93 -40.08 4.86
C PRO A 21 -31.37 -40.56 3.51
N THR A 22 -30.20 -40.07 3.11
CA THR A 22 -29.30 -40.73 2.13
C THR A 22 -27.92 -40.04 2.22
N SER A 23 -26.84 -40.83 2.26
CA SER A 23 -25.44 -40.41 2.32
C SER A 23 -25.11 -39.27 1.33
N HIS A 24 -25.05 -38.04 1.81
CA HIS A 24 -24.60 -36.91 1.00
C HIS A 24 -23.08 -36.76 1.19
N ALA A 25 -22.36 -36.84 0.07
CA ALA A 25 -20.95 -36.49 -0.05
C ALA A 25 -20.70 -35.10 0.57
N LEU A 26 -20.08 -35.04 1.75
CA LEU A 26 -19.95 -33.82 2.54
C LEU A 26 -18.51 -33.64 3.02
N LEU A 27 -17.95 -32.47 2.71
CA LEU A 27 -16.62 -32.03 3.14
C LEU A 27 -16.78 -30.84 4.10
N SER A 28 -16.60 -31.10 5.39
CA SER A 28 -16.55 -30.11 6.45
C SER A 28 -15.13 -29.57 6.60
N LEU A 29 -14.93 -28.29 6.29
CA LEU A 29 -13.69 -27.56 6.50
C LEU A 29 -13.76 -26.87 7.86
N ILE A 30 -12.98 -27.36 8.84
CA ILE A 30 -13.15 -26.99 10.25
C ILE A 30 -11.94 -26.24 10.82
N GLY A 31 -12.15 -25.00 11.26
CA GLY A 31 -11.22 -24.28 12.14
C GLY A 31 -11.38 -24.75 13.60
N ILE A 32 -10.34 -25.35 14.18
CA ILE A 32 -10.38 -25.89 15.55
C ILE A 32 -10.05 -24.86 16.63
N GLY A 33 -9.75 -23.61 16.23
CA GLY A 33 -9.29 -22.58 17.16
C GLY A 33 -7.80 -22.71 17.52
N PRO A 34 -7.32 -21.90 18.48
CA PRO A 34 -5.89 -21.73 18.73
C PRO A 34 -5.24 -22.91 19.48
N GLY A 35 -6.03 -23.66 20.25
CA GLY A 35 -5.57 -24.83 20.99
C GLY A 35 -6.54 -25.27 22.07
N ASP A 36 -7.05 -24.31 22.86
CA ASP A 36 -8.07 -24.57 23.88
C ASP A 36 -9.41 -25.02 23.24
N LEU A 37 -9.85 -26.23 23.60
CA LEU A 37 -11.10 -26.81 23.11
C LEU A 37 -12.34 -26.00 23.48
N GLN A 38 -12.31 -25.23 24.57
CA GLN A 38 -13.42 -24.35 24.95
C GLN A 38 -13.60 -23.18 23.96
N GLN A 39 -12.58 -22.88 23.17
CA GLN A 39 -12.58 -21.83 22.16
C GLN A 39 -12.95 -22.34 20.77
N MET A 40 -13.21 -23.64 20.62
CA MET A 40 -13.77 -24.20 19.40
C MET A 40 -15.27 -23.88 19.34
N THR A 41 -15.76 -23.37 18.20
CA THR A 41 -17.17 -23.01 18.06
C THR A 41 -18.07 -24.25 18.16
N LEU A 42 -19.28 -24.10 18.72
CA LEU A 42 -20.20 -25.23 18.88
C LEU A 42 -20.51 -25.91 17.55
N THR A 43 -20.70 -25.13 16.48
CA THR A 43 -20.96 -25.65 15.14
C THR A 43 -19.79 -26.47 14.59
N ALA A 44 -18.55 -26.00 14.78
CA ALA A 44 -17.34 -26.75 14.43
C ALA A 44 -17.25 -28.08 15.21
N GLN A 45 -17.56 -28.05 16.52
CA GLN A 45 -17.54 -29.27 17.35
C GLN A 45 -18.59 -30.28 16.89
N THR A 46 -19.80 -29.82 16.56
CA THR A 46 -20.88 -30.67 16.04
C THR A 46 -20.49 -31.28 14.70
N ALA A 47 -19.93 -30.50 13.78
CA ALA A 47 -19.47 -30.99 12.47
C ALA A 47 -18.31 -31.99 12.60
N LEU A 48 -17.33 -31.69 13.45
CA LEU A 48 -16.20 -32.59 13.72
C LEU A 48 -16.68 -33.93 14.25
N ARG A 49 -17.63 -33.93 15.19
CA ARG A 49 -18.25 -35.16 15.66
C ARG A 49 -19.01 -35.82 14.52
N ALA A 50 -19.86 -35.13 13.77
CA ALA A 50 -20.70 -35.76 12.74
C ALA A 50 -19.92 -36.48 11.62
N ALA A 51 -18.66 -36.10 11.35
CA ALA A 51 -17.84 -36.73 10.33
C ALA A 51 -17.51 -38.21 10.62
N GLU A 52 -17.32 -38.97 9.54
CA GLU A 52 -16.86 -40.37 9.56
C GLU A 52 -15.32 -40.42 9.50
N ILE A 53 -14.72 -39.53 8.70
CA ILE A 53 -13.29 -39.41 8.54
C ILE A 53 -12.83 -38.04 9.02
N VAL A 54 -11.77 -38.00 9.83
CA VAL A 54 -11.09 -36.77 10.24
C VAL A 54 -9.68 -36.75 9.68
N ILE A 55 -9.38 -35.71 8.90
CA ILE A 55 -8.09 -35.51 8.23
C ILE A 55 -7.42 -34.28 8.81
N GLY A 56 -6.15 -34.39 9.19
CA GLY A 56 -5.43 -33.26 9.76
C GLY A 56 -3.94 -33.48 9.91
N TYR A 57 -3.25 -32.41 10.30
CA TYR A 57 -1.88 -32.52 10.78
C TYR A 57 -1.86 -33.14 12.17
N GLU A 58 -0.87 -33.98 12.48
CA GLU A 58 -0.77 -34.74 13.73
C GLU A 58 -1.01 -33.88 14.98
N VAL A 59 -0.34 -32.73 15.09
CA VAL A 59 -0.50 -31.82 16.23
C VAL A 59 -1.96 -31.34 16.38
N TYR A 60 -2.68 -31.13 15.28
CA TYR A 60 -4.07 -30.68 15.31
C TYR A 60 -5.02 -31.80 15.69
N ILE A 61 -4.75 -33.02 15.23
CA ILE A 61 -5.50 -34.22 15.61
C ILE A 61 -5.37 -34.46 17.11
N GLU A 62 -4.17 -34.34 17.67
CA GLU A 62 -3.95 -34.53 19.11
C GLU A 62 -4.68 -33.48 19.96
N LEU A 63 -4.79 -32.22 19.49
CA LEU A 63 -5.57 -31.19 20.18
C LEU A 63 -7.05 -31.56 20.29
N VAL A 64 -7.65 -32.09 19.21
CA VAL A 64 -9.09 -32.43 19.18
C VAL A 64 -9.39 -33.86 19.60
N ARG A 65 -8.38 -34.68 19.90
CA ARG A 65 -8.53 -36.10 20.29
C ARG A 65 -9.60 -36.33 21.36
N PRO A 66 -9.76 -35.51 22.43
CA PRO A 66 -10.83 -35.69 23.41
C PRO A 66 -12.27 -35.56 22.86
N MET A 67 -12.43 -35.00 21.66
CA MET A 67 -13.74 -34.80 21.01
C MET A 67 -14.04 -35.86 19.94
N LEU A 68 -13.03 -36.61 19.51
CA LEU A 68 -13.16 -37.63 18.48
C LEU A 68 -13.86 -38.87 19.05
N ARG A 69 -14.72 -39.48 18.25
CA ARG A 69 -15.35 -40.75 18.61
C ARG A 69 -14.47 -41.94 18.21
N PRO A 70 -14.55 -43.07 18.91
CA PRO A 70 -13.77 -44.26 18.59
C PRO A 70 -14.02 -44.82 17.19
N GLU A 71 -15.18 -44.58 16.59
CA GLU A 71 -15.56 -45.11 15.28
C GLU A 71 -15.06 -44.24 14.12
N GLN A 72 -14.56 -43.03 14.40
CA GLN A 72 -14.07 -42.14 13.35
C GLN A 72 -12.72 -42.64 12.82
N GLN A 73 -12.58 -42.68 11.49
CA GLN A 73 -11.30 -42.95 10.87
C GLN A 73 -10.42 -41.69 10.90
N ILE A 74 -9.20 -41.82 11.38
CA ILE A 74 -8.24 -40.73 11.48
C ILE A 74 -7.20 -40.86 10.36
N VAL A 75 -7.02 -39.79 9.59
CA VAL A 75 -5.99 -39.68 8.55
C VAL A 75 -5.01 -38.58 8.93
N ILE A 76 -3.80 -38.98 9.30
CA ILE A 76 -2.71 -38.07 9.63
C ILE A 76 -1.94 -37.71 8.35
N SER A 77 -1.74 -36.42 8.10
CA SER A 77 -0.95 -35.93 6.98
C SER A 77 0.34 -35.25 7.46
N PRO A 78 1.48 -35.46 6.76
CA PRO A 78 2.76 -34.84 7.09
C PRO A 78 2.77 -33.33 6.80
N ILE A 79 3.71 -32.61 7.40
CA ILE A 79 3.94 -31.17 7.13
C ILE A 79 4.32 -30.96 5.65
N GLY A 80 3.81 -29.90 5.03
CA GLY A 80 4.19 -29.49 3.67
C GLY A 80 3.46 -30.21 2.53
N SER A 81 2.54 -31.12 2.86
CA SER A 81 1.70 -31.86 1.90
C SER A 81 0.31 -31.24 1.73
N GLU A 82 0.18 -29.91 1.83
CA GLU A 82 -1.13 -29.22 1.86
C GLU A 82 -1.99 -29.57 0.63
N MET A 83 -1.43 -29.53 -0.58
CA MET A 83 -2.18 -29.88 -1.79
C MET A 83 -2.58 -31.37 -1.83
N GLU A 84 -1.70 -32.28 -1.38
CA GLU A 84 -2.01 -33.71 -1.31
C GLU A 84 -3.11 -33.99 -0.28
N ARG A 85 -3.07 -33.31 0.88
CA ARG A 85 -4.10 -33.40 1.92
C ARG A 85 -5.45 -32.89 1.43
N ALA A 86 -5.46 -31.74 0.75
CA ALA A 86 -6.66 -31.20 0.12
C ALA A 86 -7.21 -32.19 -0.92
N GLN A 87 -6.32 -32.78 -1.73
CA GLN A 87 -6.70 -33.75 -2.74
C GLN A 87 -7.35 -34.98 -2.12
N GLN A 88 -6.73 -35.57 -1.10
CA GLN A 88 -7.26 -36.72 -0.38
C GLN A 88 -8.62 -36.43 0.28
N ALA A 89 -8.78 -35.25 0.89
CA ALA A 89 -10.05 -34.86 1.51
C ALA A 89 -11.18 -34.75 0.48
N VAL A 90 -10.90 -34.14 -0.67
CA VAL A 90 -11.86 -34.04 -1.78
C VAL A 90 -12.18 -35.41 -2.37
N ASP A 91 -11.20 -36.30 -2.54
CA ASP A 91 -11.41 -37.65 -3.07
C ASP A 91 -12.34 -38.49 -2.18
N LEU A 92 -12.10 -38.46 -0.86
CA LEU A 92 -12.93 -39.18 0.10
C LEU A 92 -14.35 -38.60 0.17
N ALA A 93 -14.50 -37.27 0.11
CA ALA A 93 -15.82 -36.66 0.09
C ALA A 93 -16.59 -37.01 -1.19
N VAL A 94 -15.94 -36.93 -2.37
CA VAL A 94 -16.52 -37.33 -3.67
C VAL A 94 -16.92 -38.81 -3.67
N SER A 95 -16.23 -39.67 -2.92
CA SER A 95 -16.61 -41.08 -2.78
C SER A 95 -17.83 -41.30 -1.88
N GLY A 96 -18.55 -40.25 -1.48
CA GLY A 96 -19.78 -40.32 -0.69
C GLY A 96 -19.58 -40.33 0.83
N GLN A 97 -18.34 -40.10 1.31
CA GLN A 97 -18.04 -40.12 2.74
C GLN A 97 -18.22 -38.75 3.38
N HIS A 98 -18.51 -38.74 4.68
CA HIS A 98 -18.58 -37.50 5.44
C HIS A 98 -17.21 -37.17 6.05
N VAL A 99 -16.51 -36.21 5.45
CA VAL A 99 -15.10 -35.89 5.76
C VAL A 99 -15.00 -34.57 6.52
N ALA A 100 -14.29 -34.57 7.64
CA ALA A 100 -13.83 -33.36 8.32
C ALA A 100 -12.34 -33.13 8.04
N LEU A 101 -12.00 -32.04 7.36
CA LEU A 101 -10.64 -31.56 7.22
C LEU A 101 -10.40 -30.43 8.22
N ILE A 102 -9.49 -30.64 9.17
CA ILE A 102 -9.25 -29.70 10.27
C ILE A 102 -8.02 -28.82 10.04
N SER A 103 -8.05 -27.61 10.59
CA SER A 103 -6.91 -26.69 10.67
C SER A 103 -6.92 -25.89 11.97
N SER A 104 -5.75 -25.58 12.52
CA SER A 104 -5.66 -24.68 13.68
C SER A 104 -6.13 -23.27 13.35
N GLY A 105 -6.66 -22.58 14.33
CA GLY A 105 -7.21 -21.24 14.17
C GLY A 105 -8.49 -21.27 13.33
N ASP A 106 -8.56 -20.35 12.37
CA ASP A 106 -9.59 -20.35 11.34
C ASP A 106 -9.08 -21.06 10.09
N ILE A 107 -9.90 -21.93 9.48
CA ILE A 107 -9.46 -22.70 8.31
C ILE A 107 -9.31 -21.86 7.03
N GLY A 108 -9.85 -20.64 7.01
CA GLY A 108 -9.71 -19.67 5.94
C GLY A 108 -8.47 -18.77 6.06
N ILE A 109 -7.76 -18.78 7.19
CA ILE A 109 -6.61 -17.88 7.44
C ILE A 109 -5.31 -18.68 7.40
N TYR A 110 -4.59 -18.59 6.27
CA TYR A 110 -3.32 -19.31 6.02
C TYR A 110 -3.41 -20.82 6.28
N ALA A 111 -4.53 -21.42 5.88
CA ALA A 111 -4.90 -22.79 6.22
C ALA A 111 -5.60 -23.52 5.05
N MET A 112 -6.18 -24.69 5.32
CA MET A 112 -6.57 -25.68 4.32
C MET A 112 -7.76 -25.30 3.42
N ALA A 113 -8.55 -24.26 3.72
CA ALA A 113 -9.70 -23.92 2.87
C ALA A 113 -9.27 -23.52 1.46
N SER A 114 -8.23 -22.68 1.31
CA SER A 114 -7.76 -22.23 -0.01
C SER A 114 -7.26 -23.40 -0.87
N PRO A 115 -6.35 -24.28 -0.39
CA PRO A 115 -5.97 -25.48 -1.13
C PRO A 115 -7.16 -26.36 -1.57
N VAL A 116 -8.16 -26.55 -0.71
CA VAL A 116 -9.36 -27.34 -1.07
C VAL A 116 -10.14 -26.70 -2.21
N PHE A 117 -10.41 -25.39 -2.14
CA PHE A 117 -11.13 -24.71 -3.22
C PHE A 117 -10.33 -24.67 -4.52
N GLU A 118 -8.99 -24.65 -4.45
CA GLU A 118 -8.14 -24.81 -5.65
C GLU A 118 -8.29 -26.19 -6.28
N VAL A 119 -8.25 -27.27 -5.49
CA VAL A 119 -8.49 -28.65 -5.97
C VAL A 119 -9.89 -28.79 -6.57
N LEU A 120 -10.93 -28.30 -5.89
CA LEU A 120 -12.30 -28.35 -6.38
C LEU A 120 -12.45 -27.59 -7.71
N ARG A 121 -11.84 -26.41 -7.82
CA ARG A 121 -11.82 -25.63 -9.07
C ARG A 121 -11.15 -26.39 -10.22
N GLN A 122 -10.00 -27.03 -9.97
CA GLN A 122 -9.30 -27.82 -10.97
C GLN A 122 -10.13 -29.02 -11.46
N ARG A 123 -11.01 -29.55 -10.61
CA ARG A 123 -11.95 -30.63 -10.93
C ARG A 123 -13.26 -30.17 -11.58
N GLY A 124 -13.43 -28.87 -11.80
CA GLY A 124 -14.66 -28.33 -12.38
C GLY A 124 -15.87 -28.45 -11.43
N TRP A 125 -15.65 -28.36 -10.12
CA TRP A 125 -16.71 -28.44 -9.11
C TRP A 125 -17.84 -27.42 -9.39
N SER A 126 -19.08 -27.91 -9.40
CA SER A 126 -20.28 -27.15 -9.71
C SER A 126 -20.83 -26.33 -8.54
N GLY A 127 -20.25 -26.48 -7.34
CA GLY A 127 -20.78 -25.93 -6.10
C GLY A 127 -21.79 -26.83 -5.39
N GLN A 128 -22.05 -28.05 -5.90
CA GLN A 128 -23.08 -28.95 -5.35
C GLN A 128 -22.54 -30.25 -4.78
N GLU A 129 -21.61 -30.92 -5.47
CA GLU A 129 -21.15 -32.27 -5.08
C GLU A 129 -19.61 -32.38 -5.17
N PRO A 130 -18.89 -32.66 -4.06
CA PRO A 130 -19.44 -32.82 -2.72
C PRO A 130 -20.02 -31.49 -2.21
N GLU A 131 -20.92 -31.58 -1.25
CA GLU A 131 -21.30 -30.43 -0.45
C GLU A 131 -20.08 -29.99 0.38
N VAL A 132 -19.81 -28.69 0.41
CA VAL A 132 -18.65 -28.15 1.12
C VAL A 132 -19.13 -27.09 2.10
N GLU A 133 -18.85 -27.31 3.38
CA GLU A 133 -19.21 -26.40 4.46
C GLU A 133 -17.95 -25.91 5.16
N VAL A 134 -17.88 -24.59 5.41
CA VAL A 134 -16.76 -23.95 6.09
C VAL A 134 -17.20 -23.52 7.49
N PHE A 135 -16.56 -24.10 8.50
CA PHE A 135 -16.80 -23.80 9.90
C PHE A 135 -15.69 -22.91 10.45
N PRO A 136 -16.02 -21.67 10.87
CA PRO A 136 -15.02 -20.72 11.33
C PRO A 136 -14.45 -21.11 12.69
N GLY A 137 -13.22 -20.69 12.94
CA GLY A 137 -12.52 -20.87 14.20
C GLY A 137 -11.90 -19.57 14.72
N ILE A 138 -11.64 -19.50 16.03
CA ILE A 138 -10.92 -18.34 16.60
C ILE A 138 -9.46 -18.41 16.15
N SER A 139 -9.02 -17.43 15.36
CA SER A 139 -7.65 -17.40 14.84
C SER A 139 -6.64 -16.95 15.90
N ALA A 140 -5.37 -17.34 15.72
CA ALA A 140 -4.29 -17.01 16.66
C ALA A 140 -4.19 -15.51 16.95
N VAL A 141 -4.41 -14.65 15.95
CA VAL A 141 -4.40 -13.18 16.12
C VAL A 141 -5.49 -12.68 17.07
N GLN A 142 -6.68 -13.26 17.03
CA GLN A 142 -7.79 -12.87 17.91
C GLN A 142 -7.53 -13.34 19.34
N ALA A 143 -7.06 -14.57 19.51
CA ALA A 143 -6.72 -15.12 20.83
C ALA A 143 -5.54 -14.38 21.46
N ALA A 144 -4.50 -14.08 20.68
CA ALA A 144 -3.37 -13.28 21.11
C ALA A 144 -3.83 -11.88 21.56
N ALA A 145 -4.67 -11.21 20.77
CA ALA A 145 -5.20 -9.90 21.13
C ALA A 145 -5.98 -9.93 22.45
N ALA A 146 -6.82 -10.94 22.66
CA ALA A 146 -7.58 -11.11 23.89
C ALA A 146 -6.68 -11.34 25.12
N ARG A 147 -5.54 -12.03 24.96
CA ARG A 147 -4.54 -12.19 26.03
C ARG A 147 -3.76 -10.91 26.30
N LEU A 148 -3.49 -10.12 25.26
CA LEU A 148 -2.67 -8.91 25.31
C LEU A 148 -3.44 -7.68 25.82
N GLY A 149 -4.75 -7.60 25.59
CA GLY A 149 -5.58 -6.44 25.91
C GLY A 149 -6.40 -5.99 24.71
N ALA A 150 -5.98 -4.91 24.05
CA ALA A 150 -6.67 -4.37 22.88
C ALA A 150 -5.70 -3.91 21.77
N PRO A 151 -4.73 -4.74 21.35
CA PRO A 151 -3.76 -4.33 20.34
C PRO A 151 -4.37 -4.15 18.95
N LEU A 152 -5.50 -4.81 18.66
CA LEU A 152 -6.25 -4.70 17.39
C LEU A 152 -7.40 -3.68 17.48
N GLY A 153 -7.27 -2.69 18.37
CA GLY A 153 -8.29 -1.66 18.58
C GLY A 153 -8.52 -0.75 17.37
N HIS A 154 -7.55 -0.71 16.45
CA HIS A 154 -7.54 0.10 15.22
C HIS A 154 -7.28 -0.79 14.00
N ASP A 155 -7.21 -0.19 12.81
CA ASP A 155 -6.84 -0.84 11.56
C ASP A 155 -5.61 -1.75 11.70
N PHE A 156 -5.79 -3.01 11.30
CA PHE A 156 -4.76 -4.03 11.37
C PHE A 156 -4.75 -4.89 10.11
N CYS A 157 -3.64 -5.56 9.87
CA CYS A 157 -3.52 -6.59 8.85
C CYS A 157 -2.79 -7.82 9.40
N THR A 158 -2.99 -8.95 8.74
CA THR A 158 -2.18 -10.14 8.97
C THR A 158 -1.31 -10.38 7.74
N ILE A 159 -0.07 -10.83 7.96
CA ILE A 159 0.85 -11.16 6.87
C ILE A 159 1.55 -12.46 7.21
N SER A 160 1.47 -13.47 6.33
CA SER A 160 2.35 -14.64 6.43
C SER A 160 3.74 -14.30 5.91
N LEU A 161 4.78 -14.64 6.67
CA LEU A 161 6.19 -14.51 6.25
C LEU A 161 6.71 -15.79 5.58
N SER A 162 5.83 -16.72 5.18
CA SER A 162 6.19 -17.90 4.40
C SER A 162 6.24 -17.56 2.91
N ASP A 163 7.44 -17.67 2.33
CA ASP A 163 7.69 -17.46 0.90
C ASP A 163 7.60 -18.76 0.07
N LEU A 164 7.14 -19.86 0.68
CA LEU A 164 7.03 -21.17 0.03
C LEU A 164 6.15 -21.13 -1.23
N LEU A 165 4.99 -20.46 -1.12
CA LEU A 165 4.02 -20.34 -2.22
C LEU A 165 3.83 -18.89 -2.67
N THR A 166 4.37 -17.91 -1.94
CA THR A 166 4.27 -16.49 -2.27
C THR A 166 5.67 -15.92 -2.47
N PRO A 167 6.04 -15.43 -3.66
CA PRO A 167 7.35 -14.83 -3.88
C PRO A 167 7.63 -13.68 -2.89
N TRP A 168 8.83 -13.67 -2.30
CA TRP A 168 9.22 -12.64 -1.33
C TRP A 168 8.94 -11.18 -1.77
N PRO A 169 9.18 -10.76 -3.04
CA PRO A 169 8.88 -9.40 -3.46
C PRO A 169 7.41 -8.99 -3.27
N VAL A 170 6.48 -9.95 -3.33
CA VAL A 170 5.05 -9.70 -3.06
C VAL A 170 4.81 -9.48 -1.56
N ILE A 171 5.47 -10.27 -0.72
CA ILE A 171 5.42 -10.13 0.75
C ILE A 171 6.03 -8.80 1.17
N GLU A 172 7.21 -8.45 0.65
CA GLU A 172 7.87 -7.17 0.91
C GLU A 172 7.01 -5.97 0.50
N ARG A 173 6.34 -6.03 -0.65
CA ARG A 173 5.37 -4.99 -1.04
C ARG A 173 4.20 -4.86 -0.05
N ARG A 174 3.68 -5.98 0.47
CA ARG A 174 2.62 -5.97 1.50
C ARG A 174 3.12 -5.37 2.81
N LEU A 175 4.34 -5.72 3.22
CA LEU A 175 5.00 -5.16 4.40
C LEU A 175 5.18 -3.65 4.28
N GLN A 176 5.68 -3.17 3.14
CA GLN A 176 5.84 -1.74 2.87
C GLN A 176 4.50 -1.01 2.89
N ALA A 177 3.45 -1.58 2.29
CA ALA A 177 2.12 -0.98 2.31
C ALA A 177 1.52 -0.93 3.72
N ALA A 178 1.67 -2.00 4.50
CA ALA A 178 1.22 -2.05 5.90
C ALA A 178 2.00 -1.06 6.79
N ALA A 179 3.30 -0.93 6.54
CA ALA A 179 4.17 0.03 7.22
C ALA A 179 3.76 1.48 6.90
N TRP A 180 3.60 1.79 5.61
CA TRP A 180 3.19 3.09 5.10
C TRP A 180 1.79 3.50 5.59
N GLY A 181 0.85 2.56 5.61
CA GLY A 181 -0.51 2.80 6.10
C GLY A 181 -0.66 2.79 7.63
N ASP A 182 0.44 2.67 8.37
CA ASP A 182 0.47 2.59 9.84
C ASP A 182 -0.50 1.54 10.44
N PHE A 183 -0.62 0.39 9.78
CA PHE A 183 -1.41 -0.72 10.29
C PHE A 183 -0.71 -1.38 11.48
N VAL A 184 -1.50 -1.87 12.44
CA VAL A 184 -1.04 -2.92 13.35
C VAL A 184 -0.82 -4.18 12.51
N VAL A 185 0.30 -4.89 12.71
CA VAL A 185 0.69 -6.02 11.85
C VAL A 185 0.85 -7.28 12.68
N ALA A 186 0.10 -8.33 12.34
CA ALA A 186 0.26 -9.66 12.92
C ALA A 186 0.94 -10.62 11.93
N PHE A 187 2.14 -11.08 12.29
CA PHE A 187 2.92 -12.01 11.48
C PHE A 187 2.57 -13.46 11.78
N TYR A 188 2.09 -14.14 10.75
CA TYR A 188 1.92 -15.59 10.73
C TYR A 188 3.15 -16.26 10.11
N ASN A 189 3.40 -17.50 10.53
CA ASN A 189 4.53 -18.31 10.08
C ASN A 189 5.88 -17.53 10.14
N PRO A 190 6.16 -16.78 11.22
CA PRO A 190 7.15 -15.71 11.21
C PRO A 190 8.59 -16.23 11.03
N ARG A 191 8.87 -17.45 11.50
CA ARG A 191 10.20 -18.06 11.42
C ARG A 191 10.10 -19.59 11.36
N SER A 192 11.08 -20.22 10.71
CA SER A 192 11.31 -21.68 10.77
C SER A 192 12.79 -21.99 10.61
N GLN A 193 13.21 -23.24 10.80
CA GLN A 193 14.63 -23.63 10.67
C GLN A 193 15.24 -23.29 9.29
N LYS A 194 14.43 -23.32 8.22
CA LYS A 194 14.87 -22.98 6.85
C LYS A 194 14.63 -21.51 6.47
N ARG A 195 13.93 -20.74 7.31
CA ARG A 195 13.45 -19.37 7.05
C ARG A 195 13.72 -18.53 8.29
N ASP A 196 14.95 -18.02 8.40
CA ASP A 196 15.45 -17.30 9.57
C ASP A 196 15.70 -15.81 9.32
N TRP A 197 15.61 -15.34 8.07
CA TRP A 197 15.92 -13.96 7.68
C TRP A 197 14.68 -13.10 7.41
N GLN A 198 13.54 -13.70 7.04
CA GLN A 198 12.33 -12.97 6.62
C GLN A 198 11.79 -12.05 7.72
N LEU A 199 11.78 -12.51 8.97
CA LEU A 199 11.35 -11.70 10.11
C LEU A 199 12.29 -10.51 10.34
N ALA A 200 13.61 -10.71 10.21
CA ALA A 200 14.58 -9.61 10.30
C ALA A 200 14.28 -8.54 9.25
N ARG A 201 14.04 -8.97 8.00
CA ARG A 201 13.72 -8.05 6.90
C ARG A 201 12.38 -7.33 7.12
N ALA A 202 11.38 -8.01 7.68
CA ALA A 202 10.10 -7.39 8.03
C ALA A 202 10.26 -6.30 9.10
N ILE A 203 11.09 -6.54 10.12
CA ILE A 203 11.40 -5.56 11.16
C ILE A 203 12.14 -4.36 10.56
N GLU A 204 13.14 -4.57 9.71
CA GLU A 204 13.85 -3.48 9.01
C GLU A 204 12.89 -2.59 8.23
N ILE A 205 11.94 -3.20 7.50
CA ILE A 205 10.93 -2.47 6.74
C ILE A 205 10.05 -1.66 7.69
N LEU A 206 9.57 -2.24 8.79
CA LEU A 206 8.72 -1.51 9.73
C LEU A 206 9.47 -0.36 10.43
N LEU A 207 10.73 -0.57 10.83
CA LEU A 207 11.58 0.46 11.47
C LEU A 207 11.77 1.71 10.60
N ALA A 208 11.64 1.58 9.28
CA ALA A 208 11.70 2.73 8.38
C ALA A 208 10.47 3.65 8.46
N TYR A 209 9.35 3.19 9.05
CA TYR A 209 8.07 3.93 9.07
C TYR A 209 7.53 4.20 10.48
N ARG A 210 7.99 3.48 11.51
CA ARG A 210 7.50 3.66 12.89
C ARG A 210 8.62 3.63 13.92
N PRO A 211 8.42 4.23 15.11
CA PRO A 211 9.47 4.32 16.12
C PRO A 211 10.03 2.96 16.53
N ALA A 212 11.33 2.92 16.83
CA ALA A 212 12.01 1.77 17.43
C ALA A 212 11.34 1.26 18.71
N THR A 213 10.68 2.16 19.46
CA THR A 213 9.95 1.89 20.70
C THR A 213 8.55 1.30 20.48
N THR A 214 8.12 1.11 19.24
CA THR A 214 6.79 0.56 18.93
C THR A 214 6.61 -0.78 19.64
N PRO A 215 5.54 -0.98 20.42
CA PRO A 215 5.33 -2.24 21.12
C PRO A 215 5.21 -3.44 20.20
N VAL A 216 5.85 -4.54 20.61
CA VAL A 216 5.77 -5.83 19.94
C VAL A 216 5.42 -6.89 20.98
N ALA A 217 4.49 -7.77 20.63
CA ALA A 217 4.18 -8.96 21.40
C ALA A 217 4.66 -10.21 20.65
N VAL A 218 5.40 -11.06 21.35
CA VAL A 218 5.77 -12.40 20.90
C VAL A 218 4.92 -13.40 21.66
N VAL A 219 3.98 -14.05 20.96
CA VAL A 219 2.95 -14.89 21.56
C VAL A 219 3.17 -16.34 21.13
N HIS A 220 3.65 -17.15 22.05
CA HIS A 220 3.90 -18.58 21.89
C HIS A 220 2.69 -19.40 22.32
N HIS A 221 2.33 -20.41 21.53
CA HIS A 221 1.40 -21.46 21.95
C HIS A 221 0.09 -20.92 22.56
N VAL A 222 -0.44 -19.82 22.01
CA VAL A 222 -1.61 -19.13 22.57
C VAL A 222 -2.75 -20.12 22.84
N THR A 223 -3.28 -20.06 24.05
CA THR A 223 -4.33 -20.90 24.64
C THR A 223 -3.97 -22.38 24.89
N ARG A 224 -2.70 -22.76 24.69
CA ARG A 224 -2.19 -24.11 25.02
C ARG A 224 -1.44 -24.08 26.36
N PRO A 225 -1.14 -25.25 26.97
CA PRO A 225 -0.45 -25.31 28.25
C PRO A 225 0.92 -24.61 28.29
N GLU A 226 1.61 -24.53 27.16
CA GLU A 226 2.92 -23.88 27.01
C GLU A 226 2.82 -22.40 26.59
N GLU A 227 1.66 -21.76 26.80
CA GLU A 227 1.44 -20.35 26.46
C GLU A 227 2.50 -19.45 27.14
N ARG A 228 3.21 -18.66 26.33
CA ARG A 228 4.13 -17.62 26.80
C ARG A 228 3.91 -16.35 25.99
N ILE A 229 3.86 -15.21 26.67
CA ILE A 229 3.69 -13.90 26.04
C ILE A 229 4.80 -13.00 26.54
N ASP A 230 5.63 -12.55 25.61
CA ASP A 230 6.72 -11.62 25.87
C ASP A 230 6.39 -10.28 25.19
N LEU A 231 6.34 -9.21 25.98
CA LEU A 231 6.21 -7.83 25.49
C LEU A 231 7.60 -7.22 25.36
N THR A 232 7.86 -6.62 24.20
CA THR A 232 9.13 -5.97 23.86
C THR A 232 8.86 -4.78 22.93
N THR A 233 9.90 -4.22 22.34
CA THR A 233 9.83 -3.15 21.35
C THR A 233 10.33 -3.64 20.00
N LEU A 234 10.00 -2.90 18.94
CA LEU A 234 10.39 -3.25 17.58
C LEU A 234 11.92 -3.35 17.41
N ALA A 235 12.69 -2.53 18.11
CA ALA A 235 14.16 -2.59 18.08
C ALA A 235 14.75 -3.68 18.97
N GLU A 236 14.05 -4.11 20.03
CA GLU A 236 14.56 -5.09 20.99
C GLU A 236 14.09 -6.52 20.71
N LEU A 237 13.23 -6.71 19.70
CA LEU A 237 12.72 -8.02 19.31
C LEU A 237 13.87 -9.00 18.98
N GLN A 238 14.02 -10.02 19.82
CA GLN A 238 15.00 -11.07 19.63
C GLN A 238 14.44 -12.17 18.73
N LEU A 239 14.97 -12.27 17.50
CA LEU A 239 14.53 -13.27 16.51
C LEU A 239 14.68 -14.72 16.98
N THR A 240 15.63 -14.99 17.87
CA THR A 240 15.87 -16.32 18.45
C THR A 240 14.73 -16.81 19.32
N GLN A 241 13.92 -15.89 19.85
CA GLN A 241 12.74 -16.24 20.63
C GLN A 241 11.60 -16.74 19.75
N VAL A 242 11.62 -16.48 18.43
CA VAL A 242 10.50 -16.76 17.52
C VAL A 242 10.67 -18.09 16.77
N ASP A 243 9.60 -18.89 16.74
CA ASP A 243 9.52 -20.17 16.03
C ASP A 243 8.21 -20.34 15.23
N MET A 244 7.90 -21.57 14.81
CA MET A 244 6.72 -21.87 14.00
C MET A 244 5.39 -21.86 14.77
N PHE A 245 5.41 -21.89 16.10
CA PHE A 245 4.23 -21.82 16.98
C PHE A 245 4.04 -20.43 17.58
N THR A 246 4.76 -19.45 17.03
CA THR A 246 4.76 -18.06 17.49
C THR A 246 3.92 -17.18 16.57
N LEU A 247 3.10 -16.31 17.14
CA LEU A 247 2.54 -15.14 16.48
C LEU A 247 3.32 -13.91 16.95
N VAL A 248 3.82 -13.09 16.01
CA VAL A 248 4.44 -11.80 16.36
C VAL A 248 3.46 -10.69 16.00
N LEU A 249 3.05 -9.89 16.97
CA LEU A 249 2.14 -8.77 16.78
C LEU A 249 2.89 -7.46 17.00
N VAL A 250 2.98 -6.62 15.97
CA VAL A 250 3.63 -5.32 16.00
C VAL A 250 2.56 -4.24 16.02
N GLY A 251 2.61 -3.36 17.02
CA GLY A 251 1.74 -2.20 17.15
C GLY A 251 1.92 -1.20 16.00
N ASN A 252 1.01 -0.24 15.91
CA ASN A 252 1.19 0.93 15.05
C ASN A 252 1.86 2.08 15.83
N SER A 253 1.97 3.25 15.20
CA SER A 253 2.60 4.43 15.82
C SER A 253 1.93 4.92 17.12
N GLN A 254 0.67 4.56 17.35
CA GLN A 254 -0.11 4.96 18.53
C GLN A 254 -0.23 3.85 19.58
N SER A 255 0.26 2.65 19.29
CA SER A 255 0.23 1.54 20.24
C SER A 255 1.13 1.82 21.43
N TYR A 256 0.67 1.44 22.63
CA TYR A 256 1.45 1.56 23.87
C TYR A 256 1.24 0.34 24.77
N VAL A 257 2.15 0.16 25.73
CA VAL A 257 2.01 -0.81 26.80
C VAL A 257 1.63 -0.08 28.09
N TRP A 258 0.56 -0.54 28.75
CA TRP A 258 0.11 -0.02 30.04
C TRP A 258 -0.36 -1.17 30.91
N ALA A 259 0.14 -1.24 32.15
CA ALA A 259 -0.18 -2.31 33.10
C ALA A 259 -0.04 -3.73 32.49
N GLU A 260 1.09 -3.96 31.78
CA GLU A 260 1.39 -5.22 31.07
C GLU A 260 0.38 -5.59 29.98
N ARG A 261 -0.46 -4.64 29.55
CA ARG A 261 -1.38 -4.78 28.42
C ARG A 261 -0.91 -3.97 27.23
N MET A 262 -1.04 -4.54 26.05
CA MET A 262 -0.82 -3.83 24.80
C MET A 262 -2.15 -3.25 24.30
N VAL A 263 -2.16 -1.95 24.01
CA VAL A 263 -3.35 -1.21 23.61
C VAL A 263 -3.05 -0.37 22.39
N THR A 264 -3.95 -0.41 21.42
CA THR A 264 -3.98 0.54 20.31
C THR A 264 -5.26 1.38 20.43
N PRO A 265 -5.16 2.70 20.62
CA PRO A 265 -6.33 3.54 20.86
C PRO A 265 -7.25 3.59 19.64
N ARG A 266 -8.56 3.75 19.89
CA ARG A 266 -9.60 3.90 18.85
C ARG A 266 -9.76 5.34 18.34
N GLY A 267 -8.96 6.27 18.84
CA GLY A 267 -9.04 7.69 18.48
C GLY A 267 -10.08 8.53 19.24
N TYR A 268 -10.69 8.01 20.31
CA TYR A 268 -11.55 8.83 21.18
C TYR A 268 -10.67 9.72 22.09
N GLU A 269 -10.79 11.04 21.97
CA GLU A 269 -10.30 11.97 22.98
C GLU A 269 -11.19 11.85 24.23
N ILE A 270 -10.66 11.33 25.33
CA ILE A 270 -11.36 11.33 26.62
C ILE A 270 -11.15 12.72 27.23
N SER A 271 -12.08 13.64 26.96
CA SER A 271 -12.17 14.90 27.71
C SER A 271 -12.68 14.62 29.13
N GLY A 272 -11.76 14.34 30.07
CA GLY A 272 -12.05 14.18 31.50
C GLY A 272 -11.77 15.47 32.27
N GLY A 273 -12.78 16.02 32.94
CA GLY A 273 -12.77 17.38 33.50
C GLY A 273 -12.20 17.55 34.91
N ALA A 274 -11.70 18.76 35.15
CA ALA A 274 -11.99 19.63 36.29
C ALA A 274 -11.36 21.02 36.05
N GLY A 275 -12.19 22.08 36.02
CA GLY A 275 -11.74 23.47 36.20
C GLY A 275 -11.64 24.35 34.95
N GLU A 276 -12.62 25.25 34.84
CA GLU A 276 -12.61 26.56 34.16
C GLU A 276 -12.92 26.66 32.65
N GLN A 277 -13.92 27.51 32.43
CA GLN A 277 -14.48 27.92 31.15
C GLN A 277 -13.47 28.80 30.39
N GLU A 278 -13.23 28.46 29.13
CA GLU A 278 -13.20 29.46 28.05
C GLU A 278 -13.60 28.81 26.73
N SER A 279 -14.80 29.16 26.27
CA SER A 279 -15.28 28.84 24.93
C SER A 279 -14.53 29.68 23.90
N ARG A 280 -13.63 29.07 23.13
CA ARG A 280 -13.20 29.59 21.82
C ARG A 280 -13.05 28.45 20.81
N GLY A 281 -13.84 28.56 19.73
CA GLY A 281 -13.68 27.98 18.39
C GLY A 281 -13.06 26.59 18.28
N ALA A 282 -13.87 25.60 17.94
CA ALA A 282 -13.39 24.33 17.41
C ALA A 282 -12.69 24.56 16.06
N GLU A 283 -11.38 24.68 16.09
CA GLU A 283 -10.50 24.29 14.97
C GLU A 283 -10.11 22.84 15.21
N GLU A 284 -10.45 21.98 14.23
CA GLU A 284 -10.04 20.57 14.18
C GLU A 284 -8.52 20.45 14.38
N LYS A 285 -8.09 19.98 15.55
CA LYS A 285 -6.74 19.47 15.75
C LYS A 285 -6.66 18.07 15.20
N ILE A 286 -6.61 17.97 13.88
CA ILE A 286 -5.95 16.85 13.21
C ILE A 286 -4.54 16.83 13.80
N HIS A 287 -4.20 15.81 14.60
CA HIS A 287 -2.80 15.58 14.94
C HIS A 287 -2.05 15.39 13.62
N PRO A 288 -1.09 16.28 13.29
CA PRO A 288 -0.34 16.11 12.06
C PRO A 288 0.38 14.78 12.20
N CYS A 289 0.10 13.86 11.28
CA CYS A 289 1.15 12.96 10.81
C CYS A 289 2.39 13.85 10.68
N THR A 290 3.39 13.67 11.53
CA THR A 290 4.68 14.31 11.29
C THR A 290 5.06 13.81 9.91
N PRO A 291 5.06 14.68 8.88
CA PRO A 291 5.45 14.23 7.55
C PRO A 291 6.82 13.59 7.73
N ALA A 292 7.07 12.47 7.04
CA ALA A 292 8.41 11.91 6.90
C ALA A 292 9.39 13.09 6.83
N PRO A 293 10.48 13.11 7.64
CA PRO A 293 11.33 14.30 7.74
C PRO A 293 11.53 14.80 6.33
N LEU A 294 11.06 16.04 6.05
CA LEU A 294 11.05 16.59 4.70
C LEU A 294 12.43 16.26 4.14
N HIS A 295 12.50 15.33 3.18
CA HIS A 295 13.74 15.05 2.48
C HIS A 295 14.31 16.41 2.13
N PRO A 296 15.63 16.64 2.38
CA PRO A 296 16.22 17.98 2.48
C PRO A 296 15.52 18.91 1.52
N CYS A 297 14.79 19.87 2.08
CA CYS A 297 13.78 20.67 1.39
C CYS A 297 14.32 21.06 0.02
N THR A 298 13.83 20.40 -1.04
CA THR A 298 14.25 20.79 -2.37
C THR A 298 13.64 22.17 -2.61
N ASP A 299 14.44 23.19 -2.93
CA ASP A 299 14.00 24.59 -3.13
C ASP A 299 13.05 24.78 -4.35
N VAL A 300 12.50 23.70 -4.91
CA VAL A 300 11.68 23.69 -6.11
C VAL A 300 10.36 22.98 -5.86
N TYR A 301 9.25 23.68 -6.12
CA TYR A 301 7.90 23.12 -6.08
C TYR A 301 7.38 22.86 -7.50
N PRO A 302 7.00 21.61 -7.87
CA PRO A 302 6.62 21.28 -9.24
C PRO A 302 5.19 21.74 -9.54
N VAL A 303 5.06 22.81 -10.33
CA VAL A 303 3.76 23.34 -10.77
C VAL A 303 3.52 23.13 -12.26
N SER A 304 2.28 22.85 -12.64
CA SER A 304 1.83 22.83 -14.03
C SER A 304 0.93 24.03 -14.31
N LEU A 305 1.35 24.91 -15.23
CA LEU A 305 0.52 26.03 -15.67
C LEU A 305 -0.49 25.56 -16.72
N ILE A 306 -1.78 25.70 -16.41
CA ILE A 306 -2.91 25.39 -17.30
C ILE A 306 -3.57 26.66 -17.81
N ASN A 307 -4.43 26.56 -18.83
CA ASN A 307 -5.21 27.68 -19.39
C ASN A 307 -4.35 28.86 -19.84
N MET A 308 -3.26 28.58 -20.56
CA MET A 308 -2.35 29.60 -21.09
C MET A 308 -2.94 30.40 -22.25
N THR A 309 -4.06 29.98 -22.83
CA THR A 309 -4.76 30.71 -23.90
C THR A 309 -5.07 32.14 -23.48
N GLY A 310 -4.57 33.11 -24.27
CA GLY A 310 -4.74 34.55 -24.00
C GLY A 310 -3.85 35.12 -22.89
N GLN A 311 -3.05 34.29 -22.21
CA GLN A 311 -2.08 34.76 -21.22
C GLN A 311 -0.84 35.31 -21.92
N GLN A 312 -0.38 36.48 -21.50
CA GLN A 312 0.82 37.10 -22.07
C GLN A 312 2.08 36.62 -21.36
N ALA A 313 3.03 36.14 -22.16
CA ALA A 313 4.42 35.91 -21.76
C ALA A 313 5.35 36.93 -22.44
N LEU A 314 6.24 37.52 -21.67
CA LEU A 314 7.32 38.37 -22.15
C LEU A 314 8.59 37.53 -22.37
N VAL A 315 9.20 37.67 -23.53
CA VAL A 315 10.54 37.13 -23.83
C VAL A 315 11.46 38.31 -24.12
N VAL A 316 12.52 38.47 -23.33
CA VAL A 316 13.54 39.50 -23.51
C VAL A 316 14.79 38.83 -24.08
N GLY A 317 15.13 39.15 -25.32
CA GLY A 317 16.24 38.52 -26.06
C GLY A 317 15.76 37.61 -27.18
N GLY A 318 16.13 37.94 -28.42
CA GLY A 318 15.72 37.23 -29.64
C GLY A 318 16.71 36.18 -30.13
N GLY A 319 17.61 35.70 -29.28
CA GLY A 319 18.55 34.61 -29.62
C GLY A 319 17.89 33.23 -29.61
N PRO A 320 18.67 32.15 -29.88
CA PRO A 320 18.17 30.77 -29.89
C PRO A 320 17.51 30.32 -28.58
N VAL A 321 17.94 30.87 -27.44
CA VAL A 321 17.32 30.59 -26.14
C VAL A 321 15.92 31.20 -26.05
N GLY A 322 15.77 32.48 -26.41
CA GLY A 322 14.49 33.16 -26.46
C GLY A 322 13.51 32.49 -27.41
N GLU A 323 13.98 32.05 -28.59
CA GLU A 323 13.17 31.28 -29.53
C GLU A 323 12.60 30.00 -28.91
N ARG A 324 13.43 29.25 -28.18
CA ARG A 324 12.99 28.01 -27.52
C ARG A 324 11.92 28.26 -26.47
N LYS A 325 12.03 29.36 -25.71
CA LYS A 325 11.03 29.76 -24.71
C LYS A 325 9.73 30.19 -25.36
N ALA A 326 9.79 31.03 -26.40
CA ALA A 326 8.64 31.44 -27.19
C ALA A 326 7.88 30.23 -27.76
N ARG A 327 8.60 29.25 -28.34
CA ARG A 327 8.01 28.01 -28.85
C ARG A 327 7.21 27.25 -27.79
N GLY A 328 7.74 27.15 -26.57
CA GLY A 328 7.08 26.47 -25.46
C GLY A 328 5.78 27.15 -25.02
N VAL A 329 5.75 28.48 -25.01
CA VAL A 329 4.55 29.27 -24.69
C VAL A 329 3.50 29.14 -25.80
N LEU A 330 3.90 29.29 -27.06
CA LEU A 330 3.01 29.15 -28.22
C LEU A 330 2.38 27.75 -28.28
N ALA A 331 3.16 26.70 -28.02
CA ALA A 331 2.65 25.32 -27.96
C ALA A 331 1.63 25.10 -26.83
N ALA A 332 1.63 25.93 -25.79
CA ALA A 332 0.63 25.92 -24.72
C ALA A 332 -0.57 26.85 -25.01
N GLY A 333 -0.58 27.55 -26.15
CA GLY A 333 -1.63 28.51 -26.53
C GLY A 333 -1.43 29.93 -26.00
N GLY A 334 -0.29 30.22 -25.36
CA GLY A 334 0.01 31.55 -24.82
C GLY A 334 0.41 32.57 -25.89
N MET A 335 0.22 33.86 -25.56
CA MET A 335 0.64 34.98 -26.39
C MET A 335 2.06 35.40 -26.03
N VAL A 336 2.93 35.59 -27.03
CA VAL A 336 4.32 36.00 -26.78
C VAL A 336 4.53 37.44 -27.21
N ARG A 337 5.00 38.28 -26.28
CA ARG A 337 5.61 39.58 -26.55
C ARG A 337 7.13 39.41 -26.52
N LEU A 338 7.79 39.68 -27.63
CA LEU A 338 9.25 39.61 -27.76
C LEU A 338 9.82 41.03 -27.71
N ILE A 339 10.74 41.32 -26.79
CA ILE A 339 11.52 42.57 -26.77
C ILE A 339 12.98 42.22 -27.07
N SER A 340 13.45 42.63 -28.24
CA SER A 340 14.86 42.48 -28.60
C SER A 340 15.21 43.30 -29.85
N PRO A 341 16.41 43.93 -29.92
CA PRO A 341 16.87 44.62 -31.13
C PRO A 341 17.03 43.68 -32.34
N GLU A 342 17.39 42.42 -32.07
CA GLU A 342 17.65 41.37 -33.05
C GLU A 342 16.87 40.11 -32.69
N ALA A 343 16.49 39.34 -33.71
CA ALA A 343 15.74 38.09 -33.54
C ALA A 343 16.21 37.04 -34.54
N THR A 344 16.18 35.76 -34.17
CA THR A 344 16.41 34.65 -35.12
C THR A 344 15.41 34.68 -36.28
N ALA A 345 15.77 34.08 -37.41
CA ALA A 345 14.89 34.00 -38.58
C ALA A 345 13.52 33.39 -38.25
N GLN A 346 13.47 32.42 -37.35
CA GLN A 346 12.21 31.78 -36.93
C GLN A 346 11.33 32.72 -36.11
N LEU A 347 11.91 33.51 -35.19
CA LEU A 347 11.18 34.53 -34.42
C LEU A 347 10.65 35.63 -35.34
N GLN A 348 11.43 36.05 -36.33
CA GLN A 348 10.99 37.01 -37.36
C GLN A 348 9.80 36.46 -38.14
N ALA A 349 9.88 35.22 -38.63
CA ALA A 349 8.78 34.56 -39.34
C ALA A 349 7.50 34.45 -38.47
N TRP A 350 7.63 34.13 -37.18
CA TRP A 350 6.49 34.13 -36.26
C TRP A 350 5.90 35.52 -36.03
N ALA A 351 6.72 36.58 -36.04
CA ALA A 351 6.25 37.94 -35.92
C ALA A 351 5.50 38.40 -37.18
N GLU A 352 6.04 38.10 -38.37
CA GLU A 352 5.41 38.39 -39.67
C GLU A 352 4.09 37.63 -39.84
N ALA A 353 4.02 36.39 -39.35
CA ALA A 353 2.79 35.59 -39.32
C ALA A 353 1.79 36.01 -38.22
N GLY A 354 2.10 37.03 -37.42
CA GLY A 354 1.25 37.53 -36.34
C GLY A 354 1.11 36.58 -35.13
N GLN A 355 1.97 35.57 -35.02
CA GLN A 355 1.96 34.60 -33.91
C GLN A 355 2.61 35.17 -32.65
N ILE A 356 3.55 36.12 -32.80
CA ILE A 356 4.17 36.85 -31.70
C ILE A 356 4.14 38.35 -31.98
N ARG A 357 4.14 39.17 -30.92
CA ARG A 357 4.32 40.62 -31.02
C ARG A 357 5.79 40.95 -30.79
N TRP A 358 6.52 41.36 -31.82
CA TRP A 358 7.93 41.74 -31.70
C TRP A 358 8.11 43.25 -31.61
N GLU A 359 8.74 43.69 -30.52
CA GLU A 359 9.18 45.06 -30.31
C GLU A 359 10.69 45.13 -30.52
N ARG A 360 11.08 45.70 -31.67
CA ARG A 360 12.48 45.74 -32.13
C ARG A 360 13.26 46.86 -31.44
N ARG A 361 13.50 46.70 -30.14
CA ARG A 361 14.20 47.66 -29.28
C ARG A 361 14.85 46.95 -28.08
N PRO A 362 15.80 47.59 -27.38
CA PRO A 362 16.26 47.10 -26.08
C PRO A 362 15.15 47.17 -25.02
N PHE A 363 15.33 46.36 -23.97
CA PHE A 363 14.50 46.36 -22.77
C PHE A 363 14.58 47.72 -22.05
N GLN A 364 13.46 48.16 -21.50
CA GLN A 364 13.31 49.38 -20.72
C GLN A 364 12.55 49.07 -19.42
N PRO A 365 12.82 49.81 -18.32
CA PRO A 365 12.06 49.65 -17.09
C PRO A 365 10.56 49.79 -17.30
N GLY A 366 9.78 48.87 -16.71
CA GLY A 366 8.32 48.81 -16.84
C GLY A 366 7.83 47.88 -17.96
N ASP A 367 8.72 47.37 -18.81
CA ASP A 367 8.35 46.45 -19.90
C ASP A 367 7.83 45.10 -19.40
N VAL A 368 8.04 44.74 -18.14
CA VAL A 368 7.50 43.51 -17.54
C VAL A 368 6.00 43.61 -17.24
N VAL A 369 5.44 44.82 -17.21
CA VAL A 369 4.03 45.06 -16.83
C VAL A 369 3.09 44.38 -17.83
N GLY A 370 2.08 43.70 -17.26
CA GLY A 370 1.05 42.96 -18.00
C GLY A 370 1.44 41.53 -18.40
N ALA A 371 2.70 41.13 -18.21
CA ALA A 371 3.11 39.73 -18.41
C ALA A 371 2.82 38.89 -17.15
N ARG A 372 2.38 37.65 -17.34
CA ARG A 372 2.31 36.66 -16.24
C ARG A 372 3.57 35.80 -16.13
N LEU A 373 4.28 35.70 -17.25
CA LEU A 373 5.47 34.87 -17.39
C LEU A 373 6.53 35.68 -18.13
N VAL A 374 7.75 35.70 -17.61
CA VAL A 374 8.87 36.49 -18.11
C VAL A 374 10.07 35.58 -18.35
N PHE A 375 10.70 35.72 -19.52
CA PHE A 375 11.92 35.02 -19.88
C PHE A 375 13.03 36.03 -20.17
N ALA A 376 14.03 36.11 -19.30
CA ALA A 376 15.24 36.89 -19.52
C ALA A 376 16.28 36.01 -20.24
N ALA A 377 16.44 36.19 -21.54
CA ALA A 377 17.24 35.34 -22.43
C ALA A 377 18.20 36.15 -23.30
N THR A 378 18.79 37.21 -22.75
CA THR A 378 19.81 38.03 -23.43
C THR A 378 21.22 37.53 -23.11
N ASN A 379 22.20 37.93 -23.92
CA ASN A 379 23.63 37.75 -23.62
C ASN A 379 24.19 38.82 -22.66
N GLN A 380 23.38 39.78 -22.23
CA GLN A 380 23.77 40.86 -21.34
C GLN A 380 23.26 40.58 -19.92
N ARG A 381 24.18 40.19 -19.03
CA ARG A 381 23.83 39.87 -17.63
C ARG A 381 23.11 41.01 -16.91
N LEU A 382 23.53 42.25 -17.13
CA LEU A 382 22.90 43.42 -16.51
C LEU A 382 21.43 43.58 -16.90
N VAL A 383 21.08 43.31 -18.17
CA VAL A 383 19.69 43.35 -18.64
C VAL A 383 18.88 42.22 -18.02
N ASN A 384 19.44 41.00 -17.97
CA ASN A 384 18.75 39.86 -17.36
C ASN A 384 18.46 40.09 -15.86
N ALA A 385 19.45 40.62 -15.12
CA ALA A 385 19.30 40.96 -13.71
C ALA A 385 18.24 42.04 -13.48
N GLN A 386 18.18 43.05 -14.36
CA GLN A 386 17.16 44.09 -14.30
C GLN A 386 15.75 43.53 -14.55
N VAL A 387 15.58 42.71 -15.59
CA VAL A 387 14.31 42.02 -15.89
C VAL A 387 13.85 41.16 -14.71
N ALA A 388 14.78 40.43 -14.08
CA ALA A 388 14.50 39.59 -12.93
C ALA A 388 14.09 40.40 -11.69
N ALA A 389 14.76 41.54 -11.44
CA ALA A 389 14.43 42.43 -10.33
C ALA A 389 13.03 43.01 -10.46
N GLU A 390 12.68 43.57 -11.63
CA GLU A 390 11.36 44.15 -11.87
C GLU A 390 10.24 43.09 -11.83
N ALA A 391 10.49 41.89 -12.39
CA ALA A 391 9.54 40.79 -12.32
C ALA A 391 9.30 40.32 -10.88
N ARG A 392 10.35 40.30 -10.04
CA ARG A 392 10.25 39.92 -8.62
C ARG A 392 9.44 40.92 -7.82
N GLU A 393 9.64 42.22 -8.04
CA GLU A 393 8.90 43.29 -7.36
C GLU A 393 7.39 43.21 -7.63
N LEU A 394 7.00 42.79 -8.84
CA LEU A 394 5.61 42.62 -9.26
C LEU A 394 5.04 41.21 -9.02
N GLY A 395 5.81 40.29 -8.42
CA GLY A 395 5.38 38.91 -8.15
C GLY A 395 5.16 38.05 -9.41
N LEU A 396 5.82 38.37 -10.51
CA LEU A 396 5.71 37.66 -11.79
C LEU A 396 6.64 36.43 -11.82
N LEU A 397 6.25 35.40 -12.57
CA LEU A 397 7.10 34.23 -12.81
C LEU A 397 8.20 34.60 -13.82
N CYS A 398 9.45 34.59 -13.39
CA CYS A 398 10.61 34.96 -14.19
C CYS A 398 11.61 33.81 -14.27
N ASN A 399 11.94 33.41 -15.49
CA ASN A 399 13.02 32.49 -15.78
C ASN A 399 14.18 33.24 -16.45
N VAL A 400 15.35 33.19 -15.81
CA VAL A 400 16.59 33.73 -16.36
C VAL A 400 17.36 32.61 -17.05
N ALA A 401 17.79 32.83 -18.29
CA ALA A 401 18.60 31.89 -19.05
C ALA A 401 20.00 31.76 -18.42
N ASP A 402 20.50 30.53 -18.34
CA ASP A 402 21.85 30.17 -17.89
C ASP A 402 22.22 30.59 -16.45
N GLN A 403 21.33 31.27 -15.72
CA GLN A 403 21.45 31.65 -14.31
C GLN A 403 20.14 31.33 -13.58
N PRO A 404 19.89 30.04 -13.28
CA PRO A 404 18.62 29.59 -12.71
C PRO A 404 18.28 30.29 -11.38
N ASP A 405 19.29 30.60 -10.57
CA ASP A 405 19.14 31.18 -9.22
C ASP A 405 18.74 32.66 -9.21
N GLU A 406 18.84 33.34 -10.36
CA GLU A 406 18.41 34.74 -10.48
C GLU A 406 16.90 34.86 -10.75
N GLY A 407 16.26 33.77 -11.21
CA GLY A 407 14.82 33.68 -11.43
C GLY A 407 14.07 33.10 -10.23
N ASN A 408 12.74 33.04 -10.33
CA ASN A 408 11.85 32.36 -9.37
C ASN A 408 11.01 31.25 -10.04
N PHE A 409 11.34 30.93 -11.30
CA PHE A 409 10.64 29.95 -12.11
C PHE A 409 11.62 29.16 -13.00
N HIS A 410 11.51 27.84 -12.98
CA HIS A 410 12.26 26.94 -13.86
C HIS A 410 11.37 26.28 -14.90
N VAL A 411 11.91 26.12 -16.12
CA VAL A 411 11.27 25.33 -17.17
C VAL A 411 11.92 23.95 -17.22
N PRO A 412 11.20 22.86 -16.90
CA PRO A 412 11.75 21.50 -16.95
C PRO A 412 11.99 21.03 -18.40
N ALA A 413 12.69 19.91 -18.55
CA ALA A 413 12.75 19.20 -19.82
C ALA A 413 11.40 18.51 -20.07
N VAL A 414 10.69 18.88 -21.14
CA VAL A 414 9.34 18.38 -21.42
C VAL A 414 9.31 17.49 -22.66
N HIS A 415 8.64 16.34 -22.57
CA HIS A 415 8.19 15.52 -23.68
C HIS A 415 6.66 15.56 -23.74
N ARG A 416 6.09 15.63 -24.94
CA ARG A 416 4.65 15.73 -25.18
C ARG A 416 4.24 14.66 -26.19
N GLN A 417 3.18 13.95 -25.87
CA GLN A 417 2.46 13.05 -26.78
C GLN A 417 0.95 13.19 -26.55
N PRO A 418 0.08 12.71 -27.44
CA PRO A 418 -1.37 12.79 -27.23
C PRO A 418 -1.78 12.22 -25.87
N GLY A 419 -2.49 13.00 -25.05
CA GLY A 419 -2.98 12.58 -23.73
C GLY A 419 -1.93 12.52 -22.60
N LEU A 420 -0.64 12.79 -22.87
CA LEU A 420 0.40 12.71 -21.83
C LEU A 420 1.50 13.77 -22.00
N VAL A 421 1.84 14.42 -20.89
CA VAL A 421 2.99 15.33 -20.79
C VAL A 421 3.92 14.83 -19.71
N VAL A 422 5.19 14.61 -20.07
CA VAL A 422 6.24 14.22 -19.13
C VAL A 422 7.18 15.40 -18.94
N ALA A 423 7.31 15.88 -17.70
CA ALA A 423 8.24 16.92 -17.32
C ALA A 423 9.31 16.35 -16.38
N VAL A 424 10.58 16.52 -16.74
CA VAL A 424 11.72 16.08 -15.94
C VAL A 424 12.54 17.31 -15.55
N SER A 425 12.72 17.50 -14.24
CA SER A 425 13.61 18.53 -13.69
C SER A 425 14.78 17.87 -12.99
N SER A 426 15.95 18.47 -13.10
CA SER A 426 17.13 18.13 -12.29
C SER A 426 17.38 19.16 -11.19
N LEU A 427 16.34 19.89 -10.76
CA LEU A 427 16.46 20.98 -9.77
C LEU A 427 17.50 22.05 -10.17
N GLY A 428 17.64 22.33 -11.47
CA GLY A 428 18.64 23.28 -11.98
C GLY A 428 20.07 22.73 -12.12
N GLU A 429 20.42 21.60 -11.47
CA GLU A 429 21.79 21.08 -11.42
C GLU A 429 22.37 20.63 -12.77
N SER A 430 21.55 19.99 -13.62
CA SER A 430 22.00 19.47 -14.92
C SER A 430 20.88 19.43 -15.96
N PRO A 431 20.74 20.50 -16.77
CA PRO A 431 19.81 20.53 -17.90
C PRO A 431 20.06 19.42 -18.94
N ILE A 432 21.26 18.85 -18.98
CA ILE A 432 21.62 17.73 -19.87
C ILE A 432 21.03 16.43 -19.31
N LYS A 433 21.23 16.15 -18.02
CA LYS A 433 20.69 14.96 -17.35
C LYS A 433 19.17 14.91 -17.41
N ALA A 434 18.50 16.05 -17.16
CA ALA A 434 17.04 16.16 -17.27
C ALA A 434 16.55 15.79 -18.69
N ARG A 435 17.25 16.27 -19.74
CA ARG A 435 16.93 15.92 -21.13
C ARG A 435 17.16 14.44 -21.43
N GLN A 436 18.28 13.87 -21.01
CA GLN A 436 18.59 12.44 -21.22
C GLN A 436 17.54 11.53 -20.56
N VAL A 437 17.13 11.83 -19.33
CA VAL A 437 16.08 11.06 -18.63
C VAL A 437 14.74 11.21 -19.34
N ARG A 438 14.35 12.44 -19.70
CA ARG A 438 13.15 12.69 -20.50
C ARG A 438 13.18 11.88 -21.80
N ASP A 439 14.30 11.88 -22.53
CA ASP A 439 14.42 11.19 -23.82
C ASP A 439 14.36 9.66 -23.67
N ARG A 440 14.90 9.11 -22.58
CA ARG A 440 14.74 7.70 -22.23
C ARG A 440 13.29 7.34 -21.94
N ILE A 441 12.59 8.17 -21.16
CA ILE A 441 11.15 7.97 -20.87
C ILE A 441 10.35 8.06 -22.17
N ALA A 442 10.65 9.05 -23.02
CA ALA A 442 10.03 9.21 -24.32
C ALA A 442 10.34 8.06 -25.30
N GLY A 443 11.48 7.39 -25.15
CA GLY A 443 11.80 6.16 -25.88
C GLY A 443 10.91 5.01 -25.42
N TRP A 444 10.88 4.75 -24.11
CA TRP A 444 10.06 3.70 -23.50
C TRP A 444 8.56 3.85 -23.83
N LEU A 445 8.02 5.07 -23.76
CA LEU A 445 6.62 5.34 -24.10
C LEU A 445 6.26 5.09 -25.57
N ARG A 446 7.25 5.04 -26.47
CA ARG A 446 7.03 4.71 -27.89
C ARG A 446 7.09 3.21 -28.18
N ASP A 447 7.72 2.42 -27.29
CA ASP A 447 7.87 0.98 -27.46
C ASP A 447 6.67 0.18 -26.88
N GLU A 448 5.80 0.83 -26.08
CA GLU A 448 4.57 0.24 -25.51
C GLU A 448 3.29 0.54 -26.34
N GLY A 449 3.43 1.20 -27.50
CA GLY A 449 2.32 1.63 -28.37
C GLY A 449 2.01 0.68 -29.52
#